data_AF-A0A976LAB4-F1
#
_entry.id   AF-A0A976LAB4-F1
#
_cell.length_a   1.000
_cell.length_b   1.000
_cell.length_c   1.000
_cell.angle_alpha   90.00
_cell.angle_beta   90.00
_cell.angle_gamma   90.00
#
_symmetry.space_group_name_H-M   'P 1'
#
loop_
_entity.id
_entity.type
_entity.pdbx_description
1 polymer ?
#
loop_
_entity_poly.entity_id
_entity_poly.type
_entity_poly.pdbx_seq_one_letter_code
_entity_poly.pdbx_strand_id
1 'polypeptide(L)'
;MRNHLKIFTIMLSLAGLFSTAYADDAYPLKPIDTSSPRSTLKGFLAGTTETYTLAFSTVFNYIKSDREMLSDEDLNTIKKALVVGRQTARALDFSKIPPAMRQESARTSFIELKEILDRIDIPPDEEIPDAKMMASSEFKRWTIPNTEITIARLETGDRIGEYVFTAETIERVPEFYERIKDHPYKTTTTKNWSEFRTRLPTGIALAFRNVIPPRMILGENLFTKELFLHQPLWRWIAIVIVILVCYLMILFFNWLSGTNKNNDAPATVTSIWRALLRPFGFMITSLFFSKVMIDVIHVSDSLYYFFNTAFWTIFYMSITWLSWTFGGAVAESIIISEKVHTTSIDGQVIRFLARLANIAGVIAIIITGGEQIGLPTYSVIASLGVGGLAFALAAQQTLANLLGSLIIMFEKPFLIGDYVVISSYAGTVEDVGFRSIRITTKTGSLVTIPSSQIVNGPVENHGNNPPPHPDLHPHANPHPKPIEE
;
A
#
# COMPACT_ATOMS: atom_id res chain seq x y z
N MET A 1 23.24 0.80 -26.06
CA MET A 1 22.40 -0.23 -25.39
C MET A 1 23.12 -1.01 -24.28
N ARG A 2 24.38 -1.46 -24.46
CA ARG A 2 25.14 -2.27 -23.47
C ARG A 2 25.48 -1.57 -22.13
N ASN A 3 25.53 -0.24 -22.08
CA ASN A 3 25.80 0.51 -20.84
C ASN A 3 24.55 0.81 -20.01
N HIS A 4 23.37 0.89 -20.61
CA HIS A 4 22.10 1.11 -19.88
C HIS A 4 21.61 -0.16 -19.18
N LEU A 5 21.96 -1.33 -19.72
CA LEU A 5 21.67 -2.62 -19.07
C LEU A 5 22.44 -2.74 -17.74
N LYS A 6 23.68 -2.25 -17.66
CA LYS A 6 24.48 -2.28 -16.42
C LYS A 6 23.88 -1.45 -15.29
N ILE A 7 23.34 -0.27 -15.59
CA ILE A 7 22.70 0.61 -14.59
C ILE A 7 21.39 -0.02 -14.07
N PHE A 8 20.60 -0.63 -14.95
CA PHE A 8 19.40 -1.37 -14.56
C PHE A 8 19.74 -2.63 -13.73
N THR A 9 20.85 -3.30 -14.03
CA THR A 9 21.34 -4.46 -13.26
C THR A 9 21.85 -4.06 -11.87
N ILE A 10 22.42 -2.86 -11.73
CA ILE A 10 22.85 -2.30 -10.43
C ILE A 10 21.64 -1.90 -9.57
N MET A 11 20.57 -1.39 -10.17
CA MET A 11 19.30 -1.12 -9.46
C MET A 11 18.58 -2.41 -9.05
N LEU A 12 18.61 -3.45 -9.90
CA LEU A 12 18.02 -4.75 -9.61
C LEU A 12 18.85 -5.56 -8.60
N SER A 13 20.18 -5.36 -8.53
CA SER A 13 21.03 -6.00 -7.53
C SER A 13 20.81 -5.45 -6.12
N LEU A 14 20.29 -4.21 -5.99
CA LEU A 14 19.81 -3.69 -4.70
C LEU A 14 18.53 -4.40 -4.20
N ALA A 15 17.68 -4.88 -5.11
CA ALA A 15 16.50 -5.67 -4.75
C ALA A 15 16.83 -7.13 -4.35
N GLY A 16 17.93 -7.68 -4.87
CA GLY A 16 18.43 -9.03 -4.54
C GLY A 16 19.18 -9.15 -3.21
N LEU A 17 19.41 -8.03 -2.49
CA LEU A 17 20.25 -8.02 -1.29
C LEU A 17 19.69 -8.77 -0.07
N PHE A 18 18.41 -9.20 -0.07
CA PHE A 18 17.76 -9.66 1.16
C PHE A 18 16.83 -10.88 1.04
N SER A 19 16.96 -11.70 0.00
CA SER A 19 16.20 -12.95 -0.09
C SER A 19 17.12 -14.15 -0.29
N THR A 20 17.67 -14.66 0.82
CA THR A 20 18.00 -16.09 0.89
C THR A 20 17.67 -16.62 2.28
N ALA A 21 16.78 -17.62 2.32
CA ALA A 21 16.47 -18.40 3.52
C ALA A 21 17.72 -19.20 3.94
N TYR A 22 17.94 -19.34 5.24
CA TYR A 22 19.02 -20.14 5.82
C TYR A 22 18.44 -21.39 6.47
N ALA A 23 19.13 -22.52 6.30
CA ALA A 23 18.63 -23.86 6.58
C ALA A 23 19.48 -24.62 7.63
N ASP A 24 20.16 -23.91 8.53
CA ASP A 24 21.21 -24.52 9.37
C ASP A 24 21.13 -24.11 10.85
N ASP A 25 19.90 -24.12 11.36
CA ASP A 25 19.62 -24.16 12.79
C ASP A 25 18.62 -25.29 13.03
N ALA A 26 18.74 -26.07 14.10
CA ALA A 26 17.84 -27.22 14.32
C ALA A 26 16.38 -26.79 14.49
N TYR A 27 16.16 -25.52 14.88
CA TYR A 27 14.84 -24.90 15.03
C TYR A 27 14.88 -23.39 14.68
N PRO A 28 14.99 -23.00 13.40
CA PRO A 28 15.14 -21.60 12.98
C PRO A 28 13.87 -20.76 13.21
N LEU A 29 12.79 -21.41 13.63
CA LEU A 29 11.50 -20.82 13.96
C LEU A 29 11.18 -20.87 15.45
N LYS A 30 12.11 -21.32 16.32
CA LYS A 30 11.87 -21.40 17.76
C LYS A 30 11.64 -19.99 18.32
N PRO A 31 10.48 -19.69 18.91
CA PRO A 31 10.24 -18.39 19.50
C PRO A 31 10.98 -18.25 20.84
N ILE A 32 11.23 -17.01 21.25
CA ILE A 32 11.62 -16.67 22.61
C ILE A 32 10.52 -17.08 23.60
N ASP A 33 10.91 -17.62 24.76
CA ASP A 33 9.97 -17.97 25.82
C ASP A 33 9.37 -16.70 26.44
N THR A 34 8.07 -16.51 26.22
CA THR A 34 7.28 -15.38 26.72
C THR A 34 6.20 -15.83 27.72
N SER A 35 6.39 -16.99 28.35
CA SER A 35 5.40 -17.57 29.29
C SER A 35 5.25 -16.79 30.60
N SER A 36 6.21 -15.94 30.95
CA SER A 36 6.22 -15.13 32.18
C SER A 36 7.15 -13.92 32.07
N PRO A 37 6.99 -12.88 32.91
CA PRO A 37 7.93 -11.77 32.98
C PRO A 37 9.38 -12.21 33.16
N ARG A 38 9.63 -13.22 34.01
CA ARG A 38 10.95 -13.82 34.20
C ARG A 38 11.51 -14.42 32.92
N SER A 39 10.74 -15.27 32.24
CA SER A 39 11.16 -15.90 30.98
C SER A 39 11.42 -14.86 29.89
N THR A 40 10.51 -13.88 29.74
CA THR A 40 10.62 -12.81 28.74
C THR A 40 11.87 -11.96 28.96
N LEU A 41 12.12 -11.51 30.20
CA LEU A 41 13.28 -10.68 30.52
C LEU A 41 14.60 -11.46 30.30
N LYS A 42 14.69 -12.70 30.80
CA LYS A 42 15.88 -13.54 30.61
C LYS A 42 16.14 -13.83 29.13
N GLY A 43 15.10 -14.25 28.41
CA GLY A 43 15.19 -14.52 26.99
C GLY A 43 15.64 -13.28 26.20
N PHE A 44 15.14 -12.10 26.59
CA PHE A 44 15.52 -10.84 25.96
C PHE A 44 16.99 -10.50 26.22
N LEU A 45 17.46 -10.57 27.47
CA LEU A 45 18.85 -10.30 27.83
C LEU A 45 19.84 -11.29 27.19
N ALA A 46 19.48 -12.58 27.15
CA ALA A 46 20.30 -13.61 26.51
C ALA A 46 20.35 -13.41 24.99
N GLY A 47 19.19 -13.27 24.33
CA GLY A 47 19.10 -13.12 22.89
C GLY A 47 19.72 -11.82 22.36
N THR A 48 19.62 -10.73 23.12
CA THR A 48 20.32 -9.46 22.79
C THR A 48 21.83 -9.60 22.94
N THR A 49 22.31 -10.27 23.98
CA THR A 49 23.74 -10.55 24.19
C THR A 49 24.31 -11.46 23.08
N GLU A 50 23.57 -12.48 22.68
CA GLU A 50 23.92 -13.35 21.56
C GLU A 50 23.94 -12.57 20.24
N THR A 51 22.92 -11.75 19.99
CA THR A 51 22.85 -10.87 18.80
C THR A 51 24.06 -9.92 18.74
N TYR A 52 24.40 -9.30 19.87
CA TYR A 52 25.58 -8.44 19.99
C TYR A 52 26.86 -9.23 19.68
N THR A 53 27.01 -10.41 20.26
CA THR A 53 28.22 -11.24 20.06
C THR A 53 28.37 -11.70 18.59
N LEU A 54 27.26 -12.04 17.94
CA LEU A 54 27.30 -12.51 16.55
C LEU A 54 27.49 -11.38 15.53
N ALA A 55 26.81 -10.24 15.70
CA ALA A 55 26.91 -9.13 14.75
C ALA A 55 27.97 -8.11 15.15
N PHE A 56 27.79 -7.50 16.32
CA PHE A 56 28.57 -6.34 16.72
C PHE A 56 30.05 -6.69 16.90
N SER A 57 30.37 -7.72 17.71
CA SER A 57 31.79 -8.07 17.91
C SER A 57 32.45 -8.56 16.64
N THR A 58 31.73 -9.22 15.73
CA THR A 58 32.28 -9.63 14.42
C THR A 58 32.69 -8.40 13.60
N VAL A 59 31.81 -7.40 13.46
CA VAL A 59 32.13 -6.17 12.72
C VAL A 59 33.21 -5.35 13.44
N PHE A 60 33.12 -5.22 14.76
CA PHE A 60 34.10 -4.48 15.56
C PHE A 60 35.50 -5.11 15.50
N ASN A 61 35.59 -6.44 15.58
CA ASN A 61 36.84 -7.17 15.43
C ASN A 61 37.39 -7.07 14.00
N TYR A 62 36.51 -7.08 12.98
CA TYR A 62 36.91 -6.81 11.60
C TYR A 62 37.54 -5.43 11.44
N ILE A 63 36.93 -4.38 12.00
CA ILE A 63 37.46 -3.00 11.96
C ILE A 63 38.86 -2.92 12.60
N LYS A 64 39.10 -3.69 13.66
CA LYS A 64 40.41 -3.77 14.33
C LYS A 64 41.44 -4.66 13.62
N SER A 65 40.99 -5.55 12.74
CA SER A 65 41.88 -6.47 12.01
C SER A 65 42.54 -5.80 10.82
N ASP A 66 43.61 -6.39 10.27
CA ASP A 66 44.27 -5.90 9.04
C ASP A 66 43.57 -6.30 7.73
N ARG A 67 42.38 -6.92 7.82
CA ARG A 67 41.64 -7.42 6.66
C ARG A 67 40.98 -6.29 5.88
N GLU A 68 41.10 -6.31 4.54
CA GLU A 68 40.44 -5.34 3.66
C GLU A 68 38.94 -5.66 3.46
N MET A 69 38.57 -6.94 3.42
CA MET A 69 37.21 -7.42 3.15
C MET A 69 36.69 -8.30 4.30
N LEU A 70 35.37 -8.28 4.50
CA LEU A 70 34.67 -9.24 5.37
C LEU A 70 34.68 -10.62 4.71
N SER A 71 34.90 -11.68 5.49
CA SER A 71 34.83 -13.06 4.97
C SER A 71 33.37 -13.52 4.79
N ASP A 72 33.15 -14.54 3.98
CA ASP A 72 31.82 -15.17 3.86
C ASP A 72 31.32 -15.73 5.20
N GLU A 73 32.25 -16.18 6.06
CA GLU A 73 31.97 -16.63 7.42
C GLU A 73 31.50 -15.47 8.32
N ASP A 74 32.16 -14.31 8.25
CA ASP A 74 31.73 -13.10 8.97
C ASP A 74 30.31 -12.70 8.53
N LEU A 75 30.04 -12.73 7.21
CA LEU A 75 28.72 -12.42 6.65
C LEU A 75 27.64 -13.41 7.11
N ASN A 76 27.95 -14.70 7.16
CA ASN A 76 27.01 -15.70 7.65
C ASN A 76 26.76 -15.56 9.16
N THR A 77 27.77 -15.18 9.94
CA THR A 77 27.62 -14.89 11.37
C THR A 77 26.73 -13.67 11.60
N ILE A 78 26.93 -12.59 10.84
CA ILE A 78 26.07 -11.40 10.88
C ILE A 78 24.63 -11.75 10.49
N LYS A 79 24.43 -12.60 9.47
CA LYS A 79 23.08 -13.07 9.09
C LYS A 79 22.39 -13.85 10.21
N LYS A 80 23.12 -14.73 10.91
CA LYS A 80 22.59 -15.46 12.08
C LYS A 80 22.14 -14.48 13.17
N ALA A 81 22.93 -13.44 13.44
CA ALA A 81 22.55 -12.40 14.38
C ALA A 81 21.22 -11.70 14.02
N LEU A 82 20.96 -11.45 12.73
CA LEU A 82 19.70 -10.87 12.27
C LEU A 82 18.49 -11.79 12.45
N VAL A 83 18.69 -13.10 12.48
CA VAL A 83 17.63 -14.08 12.77
C VAL A 83 17.34 -14.09 14.28
N VAL A 84 18.38 -14.25 15.10
CA VAL A 84 18.28 -14.23 16.56
C VAL A 84 17.65 -12.92 17.04
N GLY A 85 18.16 -11.78 16.59
CA GLY A 85 17.63 -10.46 16.95
C GLY A 85 16.15 -10.28 16.58
N ARG A 86 15.70 -10.80 15.44
CA ARG A 86 14.27 -10.78 15.07
C ARG A 86 13.41 -11.65 15.98
N GLN A 87 13.90 -12.83 16.37
CA GLN A 87 13.19 -13.70 17.32
C GLN A 87 13.14 -13.05 18.70
N THR A 88 14.24 -12.46 19.17
CA THR A 88 14.33 -11.76 20.46
C THR A 88 13.44 -10.51 20.49
N ALA A 89 13.34 -9.78 19.38
CA ALA A 89 12.47 -8.61 19.26
C ALA A 89 10.97 -8.95 19.43
N ARG A 90 10.57 -10.22 19.35
CA ARG A 90 9.19 -10.63 19.73
C ARG A 90 8.88 -10.31 21.19
N ALA A 91 9.86 -10.24 22.09
CA ALA A 91 9.61 -9.84 23.47
C ALA A 91 9.07 -8.40 23.61
N LEU A 92 9.06 -7.60 22.54
CA LEU A 92 8.64 -6.20 22.51
C LEU A 92 7.28 -6.07 21.80
N ASP A 93 6.41 -5.21 22.33
CA ASP A 93 5.13 -4.87 21.69
C ASP A 93 5.21 -3.57 20.88
N PHE A 94 5.01 -3.68 19.56
CA PHE A 94 5.00 -2.56 18.62
C PHE A 94 3.58 -2.22 18.12
N SER A 95 2.53 -2.69 18.79
CA SER A 95 1.13 -2.51 18.39
C SER A 95 0.71 -1.05 18.22
N LYS A 96 1.23 -0.15 19.07
CA LYS A 96 0.99 1.30 18.99
C LYS A 96 1.81 2.02 17.92
N ILE A 97 2.79 1.35 17.31
CA ILE A 97 3.65 1.96 16.29
C ILE A 97 3.06 1.73 14.89
N PRO A 98 2.90 2.78 14.07
CA PRO A 98 2.40 2.65 12.71
C PRO A 98 3.15 1.59 11.88
N PRO A 99 2.49 0.79 11.01
CA PRO A 99 3.12 -0.28 10.24
C PRO A 99 4.39 0.15 9.49
N ALA A 100 4.35 1.33 8.86
CA ALA A 100 5.46 1.92 8.12
C ALA A 100 6.70 2.23 8.98
N MET A 101 6.58 2.20 10.31
CA MET A 101 7.60 2.62 11.26
C MET A 101 8.10 1.50 12.18
N ARG A 102 7.37 0.36 12.23
CA ARG A 102 7.67 -0.71 13.18
C ARG A 102 9.08 -1.26 13.04
N GLN A 103 9.59 -1.39 11.81
CA GLN A 103 10.90 -2.00 11.58
C GLN A 103 12.05 -1.18 12.18
N GLU A 104 12.07 0.14 11.95
CA GLU A 104 13.13 0.99 12.51
C GLU A 104 12.95 1.20 14.01
N SER A 105 11.72 1.40 14.46
CA SER A 105 11.40 1.52 15.89
C SER A 105 11.79 0.24 16.64
N ALA A 106 11.60 -0.93 16.02
CA ALA A 106 12.03 -2.20 16.59
C ALA A 106 13.55 -2.30 16.69
N ARG A 107 14.30 -1.93 15.66
CA ARG A 107 15.77 -1.95 15.69
C ARG A 107 16.33 -1.03 16.78
N THR A 108 15.80 0.19 16.87
CA THR A 108 16.28 1.21 17.82
C THR A 108 15.90 0.83 19.25
N SER A 109 14.61 0.58 19.52
CA SER A 109 14.12 0.23 20.86
C SER A 109 14.74 -1.07 21.39
N PHE A 110 15.04 -2.03 20.51
CA PHE A 110 15.72 -3.27 20.88
C PHE A 110 17.10 -3.04 21.49
N ILE A 111 17.90 -2.16 20.87
CA ILE A 111 19.26 -1.87 21.33
C ILE A 111 19.23 -0.95 22.55
N GLU A 112 18.42 0.12 22.50
CA GLU A 112 18.32 1.08 23.58
C GLU A 112 17.77 0.47 24.86
N LEU A 113 16.74 -0.40 24.75
CA LEU A 113 16.23 -1.12 25.91
C LEU A 113 17.31 -2.01 26.54
N LYS A 114 18.11 -2.73 25.74
CA LYS A 114 19.24 -3.51 26.27
C LYS A 114 20.24 -2.62 27.00
N GLU A 115 20.58 -1.48 26.42
CA GLU A 115 21.51 -0.54 27.01
C GLU A 115 20.99 0.12 28.30
N ILE A 116 19.68 0.36 28.41
CA ILE A 116 19.03 0.81 29.64
C ILE A 116 19.13 -0.30 30.70
N LEU A 117 18.76 -1.53 30.33
CA LEU A 117 18.77 -2.69 31.24
C LEU A 117 20.17 -2.98 31.79
N ASP A 118 21.23 -2.74 31.01
CA ASP A 118 22.62 -2.91 31.47
C ASP A 118 23.11 -1.82 32.44
N ARG A 119 22.35 -0.73 32.63
CA ARG A 119 22.69 0.40 33.50
C ARG A 119 21.83 0.48 34.76
N ILE A 120 20.74 -0.29 34.84
CA ILE A 120 19.85 -0.35 36.01
C ILE A 120 20.11 -1.60 36.86
N ASP A 121 19.65 -1.59 38.11
CA ASP A 121 19.64 -2.82 38.92
C ASP A 121 18.49 -3.71 38.49
N ILE A 122 18.83 -4.90 37.97
CA ILE A 122 17.84 -5.94 37.72
C ILE A 122 17.73 -6.78 39.00
N PRO A 123 16.53 -7.00 39.55
CA PRO A 123 16.35 -7.79 40.76
C PRO A 123 16.78 -9.26 40.53
N PRO A 124 17.12 -9.99 41.61
CA PRO A 124 17.43 -11.42 41.53
C PRO A 124 16.29 -12.22 40.87
N ASP A 125 16.65 -13.35 40.28
CA ASP A 125 15.70 -14.18 39.51
C ASP A 125 14.49 -14.59 40.34
N GLU A 126 14.67 -14.84 41.63
CA GLU A 126 13.63 -15.27 42.56
C GLU A 126 12.52 -14.20 42.73
N GLU A 127 12.88 -12.92 42.64
CA GLU A 127 11.96 -11.78 42.81
C GLU A 127 11.17 -11.46 41.54
N ILE A 128 11.66 -11.88 40.38
CA ILE A 128 10.97 -11.65 39.10
C ILE A 128 9.86 -12.69 38.95
N PRO A 129 8.58 -12.32 38.71
CA PRO A 129 7.48 -13.28 38.65
C PRO A 129 7.62 -14.33 37.54
N ASP A 130 7.50 -15.61 37.91
CA ASP A 130 7.42 -16.73 36.97
C ASP A 130 5.98 -17.05 36.53
N ALA A 131 5.81 -18.05 35.66
CA ALA A 131 4.50 -18.42 35.14
C ALA A 131 3.52 -18.87 36.24
N LYS A 132 4.01 -19.49 37.32
CA LYS A 132 3.17 -19.94 38.45
C LYS A 132 2.71 -18.76 39.29
N MET A 133 3.61 -17.84 39.63
CA MET A 133 3.29 -16.59 40.33
C MET A 133 2.33 -15.73 39.52
N MET A 134 2.53 -15.65 38.21
CA MET A 134 1.64 -14.89 37.33
C MET A 134 0.27 -15.55 37.15
N ALA A 135 0.16 -16.87 37.29
CA ALA A 135 -1.14 -17.55 37.25
C ALA A 135 -2.04 -17.10 38.42
N SER A 136 -1.49 -16.93 39.62
CA SER A 136 -2.21 -16.48 40.81
C SER A 136 -2.30 -14.96 40.98
N SER A 137 -1.48 -14.17 40.28
CA SER A 137 -1.51 -12.71 40.35
C SER A 137 -2.85 -12.12 39.86
N GLU A 138 -3.39 -11.13 40.57
CA GLU A 138 -4.55 -10.33 40.16
C GLU A 138 -4.23 -9.55 38.87
N PHE A 139 -3.10 -8.86 38.86
CA PHE A 139 -2.63 -8.12 37.70
C PHE A 139 -1.66 -8.97 36.88
N LYS A 140 -1.98 -9.23 35.60
CA LYS A 140 -1.09 -9.96 34.67
C LYS A 140 0.00 -9.05 34.11
N ARG A 141 0.61 -8.23 34.95
CA ARG A 141 1.71 -7.30 34.62
C ARG A 141 2.73 -7.24 35.75
N TRP A 142 3.97 -6.94 35.39
CA TRP A 142 5.06 -6.70 36.31
C TRP A 142 5.92 -5.53 35.81
N THR A 143 6.30 -4.64 36.72
CA THR A 143 7.14 -3.48 36.42
C THR A 143 8.48 -3.65 37.12
N ILE A 144 9.58 -3.42 36.41
CA ILE A 144 10.92 -3.50 36.98
C ILE A 144 11.02 -2.48 38.12
N PRO A 145 11.45 -2.87 39.34
CA PRO A 145 11.53 -1.98 40.49
C PRO A 145 12.27 -0.66 40.19
N ASN A 146 11.75 0.45 40.71
CA ASN A 146 12.29 1.80 40.50
C ASN A 146 12.33 2.27 39.04
N THR A 147 11.52 1.67 38.16
CA THR A 147 11.38 2.09 36.77
C THR A 147 9.91 2.09 36.34
N GLU A 148 9.65 2.60 35.14
CA GLU A 148 8.34 2.50 34.48
C GLU A 148 8.33 1.39 33.41
N ILE A 149 9.40 0.58 33.33
CA ILE A 149 9.56 -0.48 32.34
C ILE A 149 8.71 -1.67 32.75
N THR A 150 7.68 -1.97 31.96
CA THR A 150 6.64 -2.94 32.31
C THR A 150 6.60 -4.09 31.30
N ILE A 151 6.46 -5.31 31.82
CA ILE A 151 6.15 -6.52 31.08
C ILE A 151 4.73 -6.95 31.45
N ALA A 152 3.84 -7.07 30.46
CA ALA A 152 2.45 -7.47 30.68
C ALA A 152 1.99 -8.54 29.69
N ARG A 153 0.94 -9.25 30.09
CA ARG A 153 0.28 -10.24 29.23
C ARG A 153 -0.53 -9.54 28.15
N LEU A 154 -0.36 -9.96 26.90
CA LEU A 154 -1.16 -9.46 25.79
C LEU A 154 -2.61 -9.95 25.91
N GLU A 155 -3.56 -9.02 25.82
CA GLU A 155 -5.00 -9.29 25.90
C GLU A 155 -5.69 -9.29 24.53
N THR A 156 -5.05 -8.72 23.50
CA THR A 156 -5.60 -8.56 22.14
C THR A 156 -4.58 -8.92 21.05
N GLY A 157 -5.06 -9.31 19.87
CA GLY A 157 -4.23 -9.60 18.69
C GLY A 157 -3.86 -11.09 18.53
N ASP A 158 -2.94 -11.39 17.62
CA ASP A 158 -2.60 -12.79 17.28
C ASP A 158 -1.73 -13.49 18.34
N ARG A 159 -1.21 -12.75 19.31
CA ARG A 159 -0.25 -13.20 20.34
C ARG A 159 -0.83 -13.17 21.76
N ILE A 160 -2.16 -13.30 21.86
CA ILE A 160 -2.87 -13.27 23.14
C ILE A 160 -2.25 -14.29 24.12
N GLY A 161 -1.99 -13.83 25.33
CA GLY A 161 -1.48 -14.65 26.41
C GLY A 161 0.04 -14.64 26.59
N GLU A 162 0.81 -14.13 25.64
CA GLU A 162 2.26 -13.93 25.76
C GLU A 162 2.59 -12.72 26.68
N TYR A 163 3.66 -12.81 27.47
CA TYR A 163 4.19 -11.69 28.26
C TYR A 163 5.27 -10.95 27.48
N VAL A 164 5.07 -9.65 27.26
CA VAL A 164 5.96 -8.80 26.46
C VAL A 164 6.18 -7.45 27.14
N PHE A 165 7.29 -6.79 26.82
CA PHE A 165 7.47 -5.37 27.15
C PHE A 165 6.36 -4.57 26.48
N THR A 166 5.61 -3.82 27.27
CA THR A 166 4.36 -3.20 26.82
C THR A 166 4.60 -2.11 25.78
N ALA A 167 3.60 -1.83 24.95
CA ALA A 167 3.69 -0.77 23.95
C ALA A 167 4.01 0.60 24.58
N GLU A 168 3.51 0.90 25.78
CA GLU A 168 3.85 2.13 26.53
C GLU A 168 5.31 2.16 26.94
N THR A 169 5.89 1.01 27.30
CA THR A 169 7.31 0.91 27.62
C THR A 169 8.13 1.21 26.38
N ILE A 170 7.79 0.58 25.24
CA ILE A 170 8.52 0.74 23.97
C ILE A 170 8.46 2.18 23.47
N GLU A 171 7.30 2.84 23.56
CA GLU A 171 7.13 4.24 23.16
C GLU A 171 8.06 5.19 23.94
N ARG A 172 8.39 4.84 25.19
CA ARG A 172 9.24 5.66 26.09
C ARG A 172 10.71 5.22 26.14
N VAL A 173 11.10 4.14 25.47
CA VAL A 173 12.49 3.68 25.44
C VAL A 173 13.47 4.79 25.01
N PRO A 174 13.22 5.57 23.96
CA PRO A 174 14.15 6.65 23.57
C PRO A 174 14.32 7.71 24.66
N GLU A 175 13.23 8.07 25.34
CA GLU A 175 13.24 8.99 26.48
C GLU A 175 14.08 8.44 27.64
N PHE A 176 13.86 7.16 28.00
CA PHE A 176 14.60 6.50 29.07
C PHE A 176 16.09 6.38 28.76
N TYR A 177 16.43 6.06 27.50
CA TYR A 177 17.82 5.94 27.06
C TYR A 177 18.55 7.27 27.20
N GLU A 178 17.97 8.37 26.72
CA GLU A 178 18.57 9.70 26.83
C GLU A 178 18.83 10.13 28.28
N ARG A 179 17.98 9.71 29.23
CA ARG A 179 18.16 10.00 30.67
C ARG A 179 19.30 9.22 31.31
N ILE A 180 19.61 8.01 30.82
CA ILE A 180 20.55 7.09 31.48
C ILE A 180 21.81 6.79 30.67
N LYS A 181 21.92 7.21 29.41
CA LYS A 181 23.04 6.85 28.51
C LYS A 181 24.44 7.14 29.08
N ASP A 182 24.56 8.18 29.92
CA ASP A 182 25.82 8.60 30.54
C ASP A 182 26.11 7.91 31.89
N HIS A 183 25.17 7.11 32.41
CA HIS A 183 25.41 6.32 33.62
C HIS A 183 26.34 5.13 33.33
N PRO A 184 27.16 4.71 34.32
CA PRO A 184 28.06 3.57 34.15
C PRO A 184 27.27 2.28 33.95
N TYR A 185 27.77 1.45 33.04
CA TYR A 185 27.29 0.08 32.85
C TYR A 185 27.51 -0.74 34.12
N LYS A 186 26.46 -1.44 34.58
CA LYS A 186 26.53 -2.44 35.66
C LYS A 186 26.97 -3.79 35.11
N THR A 187 26.52 -4.12 33.91
CA THR A 187 26.96 -5.30 33.14
C THR A 187 27.80 -4.83 31.95
N THR A 188 28.99 -5.41 31.76
CA THR A 188 29.89 -5.00 30.67
C THR A 188 29.63 -5.73 29.36
N THR A 189 28.54 -6.47 29.26
CA THR A 189 28.31 -7.48 28.20
C THR A 189 28.07 -6.84 26.83
N THR A 190 27.40 -5.68 26.77
CA THR A 190 27.10 -4.99 25.49
C THR A 190 27.32 -3.48 25.61
N LYS A 191 28.58 -3.04 25.56
CA LYS A 191 28.95 -1.62 25.68
C LYS A 191 28.88 -0.87 24.35
N ASN A 192 28.44 0.39 24.39
CA ASN A 192 28.42 1.37 23.31
C ASN A 192 27.74 0.87 22.01
N TRP A 193 26.73 0.01 22.14
CA TRP A 193 26.08 -0.60 20.99
C TRP A 193 25.29 0.44 20.16
N SER A 194 24.49 1.26 20.83
CA SER A 194 23.70 2.33 20.24
C SER A 194 24.59 3.41 19.62
N GLU A 195 25.66 3.81 20.31
CA GLU A 195 26.63 4.79 19.82
C GLU A 195 27.35 4.31 18.54
N PHE A 196 27.78 3.05 18.51
CA PHE A 196 28.39 2.45 17.32
C PHE A 196 27.42 2.40 16.14
N ARG A 197 26.15 2.00 16.37
CA ARG A 197 25.11 1.95 15.33
C ARG A 197 24.85 3.33 14.74
N THR A 198 24.77 4.35 15.59
CA THR A 198 24.44 5.71 15.19
C THR A 198 25.62 6.38 14.48
N ARG A 199 26.86 6.14 14.93
CA ARG A 199 28.04 6.85 14.40
C ARG A 199 28.65 6.22 13.16
N LEU A 200 28.69 4.89 13.05
CA LEU A 200 29.39 4.23 11.96
C LEU A 200 28.49 4.00 10.75
N PRO A 201 28.98 4.28 9.52
CA PRO A 201 28.26 4.01 8.26
C PRO A 201 28.23 2.52 7.89
N THR A 202 27.81 1.66 8.83
CA THR A 202 27.77 0.20 8.67
C THR A 202 26.86 -0.25 7.53
N GLY A 203 25.70 0.39 7.36
CA GLY A 203 24.80 0.11 6.24
C GLY A 203 25.43 0.41 4.88
N ILE A 204 26.11 1.56 4.73
CA ILE A 204 26.84 1.92 3.50
C ILE A 204 27.97 0.91 3.24
N ALA A 205 28.77 0.61 4.27
CA ALA A 205 29.89 -0.31 4.16
C ALA A 205 29.46 -1.70 3.68
N LEU A 206 28.34 -2.22 4.20
CA LEU A 206 27.79 -3.51 3.80
C LEU A 206 27.12 -3.48 2.42
N ALA A 207 26.48 -2.37 2.04
CA ALA A 207 25.84 -2.20 0.74
C ALA A 207 26.87 -2.12 -0.40
N PHE A 208 27.99 -1.43 -0.16
CA PHE A 208 29.05 -1.23 -1.15
C PHE A 208 30.23 -2.19 -1.00
N ARG A 209 30.16 -3.22 -0.14
CA ARG A 209 31.28 -4.13 0.17
C ARG A 209 31.96 -4.77 -1.05
N ASN A 210 31.22 -4.97 -2.14
CA ASN A 210 31.75 -5.58 -3.37
C ASN A 210 32.49 -4.58 -4.27
N VAL A 211 32.37 -3.28 -3.99
CA VAL A 211 32.91 -2.18 -4.82
C VAL A 211 33.94 -1.39 -4.05
N ILE A 212 33.66 -1.10 -2.78
CA ILE A 212 34.52 -0.33 -1.88
C ILE A 212 34.83 -1.20 -0.66
N PRO A 213 36.12 -1.44 -0.34
CA PRO A 213 36.50 -2.15 0.87
C PRO A 213 35.83 -1.52 2.10
N PRO A 214 35.06 -2.29 2.90
CA PRO A 214 34.31 -1.76 4.04
C PRO A 214 35.18 -0.98 5.03
N ARG A 215 36.45 -1.35 5.18
CA ARG A 215 37.44 -0.64 6.02
C ARG A 215 37.61 0.84 5.65
N MET A 216 37.56 1.20 4.36
CA MET A 216 37.69 2.60 3.92
C MET A 216 36.53 3.48 4.40
N ILE A 217 35.37 2.85 4.67
CA ILE A 217 34.13 3.51 5.08
C ILE A 217 33.97 3.46 6.61
N LEU A 218 34.35 2.35 7.24
CA LEU A 218 34.21 2.08 8.68
C LEU A 218 35.32 2.68 9.56
N GLY A 219 36.19 3.51 9.00
CA GLY A 219 37.27 4.19 9.75
C GLY A 219 36.77 5.30 10.68
N GLU A 220 37.47 5.50 11.78
CA GLU A 220 37.29 6.65 12.66
C GLU A 220 37.88 7.93 12.02
N ASN A 221 37.08 8.63 11.23
CA ASN A 221 37.46 9.87 10.55
C ASN A 221 36.69 11.07 11.13
N LEU A 222 37.08 12.29 10.74
CA LEU A 222 36.40 13.54 11.16
C LEU A 222 34.87 13.48 10.93
N PHE A 223 34.44 12.91 9.80
CA PHE A 223 33.03 12.79 9.42
C PHE A 223 32.19 11.83 10.27
N THR A 224 32.81 10.92 11.03
CA THR A 224 32.12 10.00 11.95
C THR A 224 32.13 10.51 13.39
N LYS A 225 33.02 11.46 13.73
CA LYS A 225 33.16 12.05 15.07
C LYS A 225 32.38 13.35 15.23
N GLU A 226 32.39 14.21 14.21
CA GLU A 226 31.68 15.50 14.24
C GLU A 226 30.17 15.30 14.10
N LEU A 227 29.42 15.78 15.09
CA LEU A 227 27.97 15.70 15.16
C LEU A 227 27.36 17.03 14.71
N PHE A 228 26.56 16.99 13.64
CA PHE A 228 25.73 18.11 13.20
C PHE A 228 24.25 17.74 13.37
N LEU A 229 23.52 18.52 14.16
CA LEU A 229 22.12 18.23 14.55
C LEU A 229 21.93 16.82 15.12
N HIS A 230 22.81 16.39 16.03
CA HIS A 230 22.81 15.05 16.65
C HIS A 230 23.06 13.89 15.66
N GLN A 231 23.52 14.17 14.44
CA GLN A 231 23.84 13.17 13.42
C GLN A 231 25.28 13.33 12.94
N PRO A 232 25.99 12.23 12.65
CA PRO A 232 27.29 12.31 11.98
C PRO A 232 27.22 13.02 10.63
N LEU A 233 28.23 13.81 10.28
CA LEU A 233 28.30 14.55 9.01
C LEU A 233 28.14 13.66 7.77
N TRP A 234 28.63 12.42 7.80
CA TRP A 234 28.50 11.50 6.67
C TRP A 234 27.04 11.21 6.28
N ARG A 235 26.09 11.25 7.23
CA ARG A 235 24.67 11.00 6.96
C ARG A 235 24.08 12.11 6.09
N TRP A 236 24.43 13.36 6.36
CA TRP A 236 24.00 14.51 5.56
C TRP A 236 24.56 14.46 4.14
N ILE A 237 25.84 14.12 4.00
CA ILE A 237 26.46 13.92 2.68
C ILE A 237 25.76 12.79 1.92
N ALA A 238 25.50 11.67 2.59
CA ALA A 238 24.78 10.54 1.99
C ALA A 238 23.35 10.94 1.54
N ILE A 239 22.62 11.71 2.35
CA ILE A 239 21.29 12.22 1.99
C ILE A 239 21.36 13.08 0.72
N VAL A 240 22.30 14.02 0.65
CA VAL A 240 22.47 14.89 -0.53
C VAL A 240 22.80 14.06 -1.79
N ILE A 241 23.67 13.05 -1.67
CA ILE A 241 24.00 12.15 -2.77
C ILE A 241 22.76 11.37 -3.23
N VAL A 242 21.96 10.84 -2.30
CA VAL A 242 20.75 10.08 -2.65
C VAL A 242 19.71 10.97 -3.32
N ILE A 243 19.53 12.22 -2.86
CA ILE A 243 18.67 13.22 -3.52
C ILE A 243 19.14 13.45 -4.96
N LEU A 244 20.45 13.61 -5.18
CA LEU A 244 21.02 13.80 -6.51
C LEU A 244 20.81 12.58 -7.42
N VAL A 245 21.00 11.35 -6.91
CA VAL A 245 20.71 10.12 -7.66
C VAL A 245 19.22 10.06 -8.02
N CYS A 246 18.33 10.38 -7.08
CA CYS A 246 16.89 10.39 -7.32
C CYS A 246 16.48 11.43 -8.36
N TYR A 247 17.08 12.62 -8.32
CA TYR A 247 16.89 13.63 -9.34
C TYR A 247 17.32 13.12 -10.73
N LEU A 248 18.49 12.48 -10.83
CA LEU A 248 18.97 11.87 -12.08
C LEU A 248 18.06 10.72 -12.55
N MET A 249 17.51 9.91 -11.65
CA MET A 249 16.53 8.88 -11.99
C MET A 249 15.26 9.50 -12.59
N ILE A 250 14.71 10.54 -11.97
CA ILE A 250 13.53 11.25 -12.48
C ILE A 250 13.83 11.83 -13.87
N LEU A 251 14.99 12.47 -14.06
CA LEU A 251 15.41 12.96 -15.38
C LEU A 251 15.52 11.83 -16.40
N PHE A 252 16.05 10.66 -16.01
CA PHE A 252 16.15 9.49 -16.87
C PHE A 252 14.78 8.96 -17.30
N PHE A 253 13.83 8.81 -16.37
CA PHE A 253 12.46 8.38 -16.69
C PHE A 253 11.71 9.42 -17.54
N ASN A 254 11.90 10.71 -17.26
CA ASN A 254 11.34 11.79 -18.07
C ASN A 254 11.91 11.80 -19.49
N TRP A 255 13.21 11.58 -19.63
CA TRP A 255 13.87 11.42 -20.92
C TRP A 255 13.33 10.19 -21.69
N LEU A 256 13.17 9.05 -21.01
CA LEU A 256 12.65 7.82 -21.59
C LEU A 256 11.18 7.95 -22.03
N SER A 257 10.39 8.75 -21.32
CA SER A 257 9.00 9.08 -21.70
C SER A 257 8.93 9.79 -23.05
N GLY A 258 10.00 10.43 -23.52
CA GLY A 258 10.13 10.93 -24.90
C GLY A 258 9.14 12.06 -25.26
N THR A 259 8.47 12.63 -24.27
CA THR A 259 7.40 13.63 -24.40
C THR A 259 7.91 15.06 -24.64
N ASN A 260 9.20 15.22 -24.95
CA ASN A 260 9.82 16.51 -25.28
C ASN A 260 10.23 16.64 -26.76
N LYS A 261 9.60 15.89 -27.68
CA LYS A 261 9.80 16.06 -29.13
C LYS A 261 8.47 16.05 -29.88
N ASN A 262 8.06 17.26 -30.25
CA ASN A 262 7.00 17.68 -31.17
C ASN A 262 5.57 17.29 -30.80
N ASN A 263 4.81 18.29 -30.31
CA ASN A 263 3.36 18.24 -30.07
C ASN A 263 2.52 18.03 -31.35
N ASP A 264 3.14 17.98 -32.52
CA ASP A 264 2.46 17.92 -33.82
C ASP A 264 2.31 16.49 -34.37
N ALA A 265 2.84 15.47 -33.70
CA ALA A 265 2.69 14.08 -34.13
C ALA A 265 1.34 13.50 -33.64
N PRO A 266 0.58 12.78 -34.50
CA PRO A 266 -0.67 12.16 -34.08
C PRO A 266 -0.45 11.16 -32.94
N ALA A 267 -1.32 11.20 -31.93
CA ALA A 267 -1.26 10.34 -30.77
C ALA A 267 -1.29 8.86 -31.19
N THR A 268 -0.14 8.18 -31.06
CA THR A 268 0.00 6.75 -31.32
C THR A 268 -0.19 5.99 -30.01
N VAL A 269 -0.73 4.76 -30.03
CA VAL A 269 -0.81 3.87 -28.85
C VAL A 269 0.51 3.85 -28.07
N THR A 270 1.65 3.76 -28.76
CA THR A 270 2.98 3.79 -28.14
C THR A 270 3.27 5.09 -27.37
N SER A 271 2.81 6.25 -27.85
CA SER A 271 3.02 7.54 -27.16
C SER A 271 2.21 7.63 -25.86
N ILE A 272 1.00 7.07 -25.85
CA ILE A 272 0.11 7.01 -24.69
C ILE A 272 0.72 6.11 -23.60
N TRP A 273 1.19 4.91 -23.98
CA TRP A 273 1.84 4.01 -23.02
C TRP A 273 3.17 4.54 -22.48
N ARG A 274 3.90 5.34 -23.27
CA ARG A 274 5.11 6.04 -22.79
C ARG A 274 4.82 7.15 -21.76
N ALA A 275 3.59 7.65 -21.68
CA ALA A 275 3.21 8.64 -20.68
C ALA A 275 3.24 8.06 -19.26
N LEU A 276 3.01 6.75 -19.09
CA LEU A 276 3.11 6.06 -17.79
C LEU A 276 4.53 6.02 -17.22
N LEU A 277 5.56 6.19 -18.05
CA LEU A 277 6.95 6.14 -17.59
C LEU A 277 7.28 7.25 -16.59
N ARG A 278 6.59 8.39 -16.64
CA ARG A 278 6.78 9.49 -15.68
C ARG A 278 6.28 9.13 -14.27
N PRO A 279 4.98 8.85 -14.05
CA PRO A 279 4.50 8.46 -12.72
C PRO A 279 5.17 7.17 -12.23
N PHE A 280 5.48 6.23 -13.13
CA PHE A 280 6.28 5.05 -12.78
C PHE A 280 7.68 5.42 -12.29
N GLY A 281 8.35 6.37 -12.96
CA GLY A 281 9.65 6.87 -12.54
C GLY A 281 9.63 7.51 -11.15
N PHE A 282 8.62 8.32 -10.84
CA PHE A 282 8.43 8.86 -9.49
C PHE A 282 8.17 7.75 -8.45
N MET A 283 7.33 6.77 -8.79
CA MET A 283 7.05 5.63 -7.92
C MET A 283 8.34 4.85 -7.60
N ILE A 284 9.11 4.44 -8.61
CA ILE A 284 10.37 3.70 -8.42
C ILE A 284 11.41 4.53 -7.67
N THR A 285 11.51 5.83 -7.97
CA THR A 285 12.45 6.71 -7.28
C THR A 285 12.09 6.87 -5.79
N SER A 286 10.80 7.01 -5.46
CA SER A 286 10.35 7.08 -4.06
C SER A 286 10.61 5.78 -3.29
N LEU A 287 10.42 4.62 -3.90
CA LEU A 287 10.77 3.32 -3.32
C LEU A 287 12.28 3.18 -3.10
N PHE A 288 13.08 3.58 -4.10
CA PHE A 288 14.54 3.56 -4.00
C PHE A 288 15.02 4.47 -2.86
N PHE A 289 14.53 5.71 -2.80
CA PHE A 289 14.88 6.64 -1.74
C PHE A 289 14.54 6.08 -0.35
N SER A 290 13.31 5.61 -0.17
CA SER A 290 12.84 5.02 1.09
C SER A 290 13.73 3.85 1.51
N LYS A 291 14.01 2.91 0.60
CA LYS A 291 14.88 1.76 0.87
C LYS A 291 16.29 2.17 1.29
N VAL A 292 16.90 3.13 0.60
CA VAL A 292 18.26 3.59 0.95
C VAL A 292 18.27 4.31 2.30
N MET A 293 17.26 5.12 2.62
CA MET A 293 17.19 5.79 3.92
C MET A 293 17.05 4.80 5.08
N ILE A 294 16.15 3.82 4.95
CA ILE A 294 15.83 2.86 6.01
C ILE A 294 16.97 1.84 6.19
N ASP A 295 17.42 1.23 5.09
CA ASP A 295 18.30 0.06 5.18
C ASP A 295 19.80 0.41 5.11
N VAL A 296 20.15 1.60 4.61
CA VAL A 296 21.56 1.98 4.39
C VAL A 296 22.00 3.12 5.31
N ILE A 297 21.28 4.25 5.29
CA ILE A 297 21.70 5.46 6.01
C ILE A 297 21.29 5.44 7.49
N HIS A 298 20.22 4.73 7.85
CA HIS A 298 19.73 4.61 9.23
C HIS A 298 19.50 5.98 9.89
N VAL A 299 18.81 6.89 9.20
CA VAL A 299 18.46 8.23 9.71
C VAL A 299 17.70 8.07 11.03
N SER A 300 18.07 8.81 12.08
CA SER A 300 17.46 8.64 13.41
C SER A 300 16.16 9.41 13.60
N ASP A 301 15.36 8.89 14.53
CA ASP A 301 14.28 9.54 15.29
C ASP A 301 13.43 10.50 14.48
N SER A 302 13.38 11.79 14.84
CA SER A 302 12.45 12.79 14.28
C SER A 302 12.57 12.97 12.76
N LEU A 303 13.79 12.92 12.22
CA LEU A 303 14.03 13.03 10.79
C LEU A 303 13.49 11.80 10.05
N TYR A 304 13.60 10.61 10.65
CA TYR A 304 12.99 9.40 10.11
C TYR A 304 11.47 9.54 9.96
N TYR A 305 10.76 10.05 10.99
CA TYR A 305 9.31 10.29 10.92
C TYR A 305 8.94 11.21 9.75
N PHE A 306 9.62 12.36 9.65
CA PHE A 306 9.34 13.36 8.61
C PHE A 306 9.58 12.77 7.21
N PHE A 307 10.75 12.17 7.01
CA PHE A 307 11.15 11.63 5.72
C PHE A 307 10.29 10.43 5.31
N ASN A 308 10.07 9.46 6.22
CA ASN A 308 9.27 8.27 5.93
C ASN A 308 7.83 8.64 5.54
N THR A 309 7.17 9.52 6.29
CA THR A 309 5.82 9.99 5.99
C THR A 309 5.78 10.74 4.65
N ALA A 310 6.76 11.62 4.40
CA ALA A 310 6.85 12.32 3.12
C ALA A 310 7.03 11.35 1.93
N PHE A 311 7.84 10.30 2.08
CA PHE A 311 8.05 9.32 1.00
C PHE A 311 6.85 8.43 0.75
N TRP A 312 6.20 7.91 1.78
CA TRP A 312 4.97 7.14 1.60
C TRP A 312 3.89 8.01 0.94
N THR A 313 3.79 9.28 1.33
CA THR A 313 2.89 10.24 0.68
C THR A 313 3.23 10.41 -0.81
N ILE A 314 4.50 10.67 -1.15
CA ILE A 314 4.94 10.80 -2.55
C ILE A 314 4.70 9.51 -3.34
N PHE A 315 4.97 8.34 -2.73
CA PHE A 315 4.75 7.04 -3.33
C PHE A 315 3.26 6.83 -3.68
N TYR A 316 2.36 7.07 -2.72
CA TYR A 316 0.92 6.93 -2.91
C TYR A 316 0.33 7.95 -3.90
N MET A 317 0.89 9.16 -3.93
CA MET A 317 0.58 10.16 -4.96
C MET A 317 1.05 9.70 -6.36
N SER A 318 2.23 9.07 -6.43
CA SER A 318 2.81 8.58 -7.69
C SER A 318 2.04 7.40 -8.26
N ILE A 319 1.64 6.43 -7.43
CA ILE A 319 0.80 5.30 -7.85
C ILE A 319 -0.64 5.74 -8.17
N THR A 320 -1.18 6.76 -7.48
CA THR A 320 -2.45 7.40 -7.86
C THR A 320 -2.34 8.02 -9.26
N TRP A 321 -1.28 8.78 -9.52
CA TRP A 321 -1.02 9.35 -10.85
C TRP A 321 -0.83 8.25 -11.91
N LEU A 322 -0.09 7.19 -11.57
CA LEU A 322 0.10 6.03 -12.44
C LEU A 322 -1.24 5.38 -12.79
N SER A 323 -2.06 5.08 -11.79
CA SER A 323 -3.40 4.50 -11.96
C SER A 323 -4.27 5.38 -12.86
N TRP A 324 -4.30 6.68 -12.62
CA TRP A 324 -5.05 7.63 -13.44
C TRP A 324 -4.61 7.61 -14.91
N THR A 325 -3.29 7.69 -15.14
CA THR A 325 -2.73 7.64 -16.51
C THR A 325 -2.96 6.29 -17.18
N PHE A 326 -2.93 5.19 -16.43
CA PHE A 326 -3.21 3.85 -16.93
C PHE A 326 -4.65 3.70 -17.42
N GLY A 327 -5.64 4.15 -16.64
CA GLY A 327 -7.04 4.11 -17.11
C GLY A 327 -7.29 4.96 -18.35
N GLY A 328 -6.66 6.15 -18.41
CA GLY A 328 -6.65 6.96 -19.63
C GLY A 328 -6.02 6.21 -20.81
N ALA A 329 -4.87 5.56 -20.58
CA ALA A 329 -4.16 4.82 -21.61
C ALA A 329 -4.95 3.63 -22.16
N VAL A 330 -5.64 2.88 -21.27
CA VAL A 330 -6.52 1.78 -21.67
C VAL A 330 -7.69 2.31 -22.48
N ALA A 331 -8.37 3.36 -22.02
CA ALA A 331 -9.50 3.95 -22.74
C ALA A 331 -9.09 4.41 -24.14
N GLU A 332 -8.00 5.16 -24.28
CA GLU A 332 -7.48 5.63 -25.57
C GLU A 332 -6.98 4.51 -26.47
N SER A 333 -6.38 3.45 -25.90
CA SER A 333 -5.96 2.29 -26.69
C SER A 333 -7.14 1.54 -27.31
N ILE A 334 -8.25 1.42 -26.58
CA ILE A 334 -9.48 0.82 -27.10
C ILE A 334 -10.03 1.66 -28.26
N ILE A 335 -10.04 2.98 -28.11
CA ILE A 335 -10.53 3.93 -29.13
C ILE A 335 -9.70 3.85 -30.42
N ILE A 336 -8.37 3.83 -30.30
CA ILE A 336 -7.47 3.80 -31.46
C ILE A 336 -7.48 2.43 -32.15
N SER A 337 -7.74 1.35 -31.40
CA SER A 337 -7.79 -0.02 -31.94
C SER A 337 -9.06 -0.31 -32.74
N GLU A 338 -10.10 0.53 -32.66
CA GLU A 338 -11.35 0.28 -33.37
C GLU A 338 -11.31 0.69 -34.85
N LYS A 339 -11.04 -0.34 -35.67
CA LYS A 339 -11.72 -0.59 -36.97
C LYS A 339 -13.22 -0.93 -36.79
N VAL A 340 -13.82 -0.60 -35.65
CA VAL A 340 -15.25 -0.75 -35.37
C VAL A 340 -15.88 0.61 -35.61
N HIS A 341 -16.90 0.64 -36.46
CA HIS A 341 -17.56 1.85 -36.93
C HIS A 341 -17.88 2.82 -35.79
N THR A 342 -17.37 4.05 -35.92
CA THR A 342 -17.45 5.18 -34.99
C THR A 342 -18.87 5.74 -34.78
N THR A 343 -19.89 4.89 -34.80
CA THR A 343 -21.29 5.26 -34.57
C THR A 343 -22.04 4.30 -33.65
N SER A 344 -21.43 3.22 -33.15
CA SER A 344 -22.09 2.36 -32.17
C SER A 344 -21.88 2.85 -30.74
N ILE A 345 -22.93 2.73 -29.95
CA ILE A 345 -23.08 3.15 -28.55
C ILE A 345 -21.99 2.54 -27.62
N ASP A 346 -21.27 1.51 -28.08
CA ASP A 346 -20.32 0.71 -27.31
C ASP A 346 -19.07 1.49 -26.86
N GLY A 347 -18.48 2.31 -27.73
CA GLY A 347 -17.24 3.03 -27.42
C GLY A 347 -17.40 4.14 -26.37
N GLN A 348 -18.61 4.69 -26.21
CA GLN A 348 -18.91 5.68 -25.16
C GLN A 348 -19.14 4.98 -23.81
N VAL A 349 -19.83 3.84 -23.81
CA VAL A 349 -20.07 3.03 -22.61
C VAL A 349 -18.75 2.50 -22.05
N ILE A 350 -17.86 1.98 -22.90
CA ILE A 350 -16.55 1.47 -22.48
C ILE A 350 -15.71 2.58 -21.81
N ARG A 351 -15.66 3.80 -22.39
CA ARG A 351 -14.95 4.95 -21.77
C ARG A 351 -15.53 5.32 -20.42
N PHE A 352 -16.86 5.34 -20.31
CA PHE A 352 -17.55 5.66 -19.07
C PHE A 352 -17.24 4.63 -17.98
N LEU A 353 -17.36 3.33 -18.29
CA LEU A 353 -17.06 2.24 -17.36
C LEU A 353 -15.59 2.23 -16.96
N ALA A 354 -14.66 2.40 -17.90
CA ALA A 354 -13.23 2.47 -17.62
C ALA A 354 -12.90 3.65 -16.68
N ARG A 355 -13.53 4.81 -16.89
CA ARG A 355 -13.35 5.99 -16.03
C ARG A 355 -13.93 5.78 -14.63
N LEU A 356 -15.10 5.14 -14.51
CA LEU A 356 -15.66 4.77 -13.20
C LEU A 356 -14.77 3.79 -12.45
N ALA A 357 -14.30 2.72 -13.12
CA ALA A 357 -13.39 1.76 -12.53
C ALA A 357 -12.07 2.42 -12.08
N ASN A 358 -11.56 3.36 -12.87
CA ASN A 358 -10.36 4.12 -12.51
C ASN A 358 -10.57 4.99 -11.26
N ILE A 359 -11.69 5.71 -11.18
CA ILE A 359 -12.04 6.53 -10.00
C ILE A 359 -12.12 5.66 -8.76
N ALA A 360 -12.82 4.52 -8.84
CA ALA A 360 -12.92 3.57 -7.72
C ALA A 360 -11.53 3.06 -7.29
N GLY A 361 -10.67 2.71 -8.25
CA GLY A 361 -9.29 2.28 -7.98
C GLY A 361 -8.44 3.37 -7.32
N VAL A 362 -8.55 4.63 -7.78
CA VAL A 362 -7.85 5.77 -7.18
C VAL A 362 -8.32 6.01 -5.73
N ILE A 363 -9.63 5.94 -5.46
CA ILE A 363 -10.16 6.08 -4.10
C ILE A 363 -9.60 4.97 -3.19
N ALA A 364 -9.57 3.72 -3.66
CA ALA A 364 -9.02 2.60 -2.89
C ALA A 364 -7.53 2.78 -2.57
N ILE A 365 -6.74 3.29 -3.53
CA ILE A 365 -5.32 3.61 -3.35
C ILE A 365 -5.15 4.71 -2.29
N ILE A 366 -5.95 5.78 -2.34
CA ILE A 366 -5.88 6.88 -1.37
C ILE A 366 -6.21 6.39 0.03
N ILE A 367 -7.24 5.56 0.19
CA ILE A 367 -7.63 4.98 1.48
C ILE A 367 -6.49 4.10 2.02
N THR A 368 -6.01 3.15 1.21
CA THR A 368 -4.90 2.26 1.61
C THR A 368 -3.65 3.05 1.97
N GLY A 369 -3.35 4.09 1.20
CA GLY A 369 -2.20 4.96 1.44
C GLY A 369 -2.33 5.78 2.71
N GLY A 370 -3.53 6.28 2.99
CA GLY A 370 -3.84 7.00 4.22
C GLY A 370 -3.60 6.16 5.47
N GLU A 371 -4.00 4.89 5.44
CA GLU A 371 -3.80 3.97 6.58
C GLU A 371 -2.32 3.75 6.89
N GLN A 372 -1.48 3.58 5.85
CA GLN A 372 -0.04 3.37 6.01
C GLN A 372 0.69 4.57 6.63
N ILE A 373 0.21 5.79 6.36
CA ILE A 373 0.74 7.02 6.97
C ILE A 373 0.06 7.39 8.30
N GLY A 374 -0.82 6.53 8.82
CA GLY A 374 -1.47 6.70 10.13
C GLY A 374 -2.74 7.56 10.12
N LEU A 375 -3.37 7.82 8.97
CA LEU A 375 -4.67 8.48 8.91
C LEU A 375 -5.80 7.51 9.33
N PRO A 376 -6.80 7.99 10.10
CA PRO A 376 -7.96 7.18 10.48
C PRO A 376 -8.90 6.99 9.27
N THR A 377 -8.65 5.94 8.48
CA THR A 377 -9.39 5.66 7.24
C THR A 377 -10.81 5.18 7.45
N TYR A 378 -11.13 4.59 8.60
CA TYR A 378 -12.48 4.12 8.94
C TYR A 378 -13.54 5.21 8.80
N SER A 379 -13.26 6.42 9.29
CA SER A 379 -14.17 7.56 9.18
C SER A 379 -14.38 7.99 7.73
N VAL A 380 -13.33 7.94 6.91
CA VAL A 380 -13.40 8.25 5.48
C VAL A 380 -14.27 7.22 4.76
N ILE A 381 -14.03 5.93 4.98
CA ILE A 381 -14.81 4.84 4.40
C ILE A 381 -16.29 4.95 4.80
N ALA A 382 -16.58 5.19 6.08
CA ALA A 382 -17.95 5.36 6.57
C ALA A 382 -18.66 6.53 5.87
N SER A 383 -17.98 7.68 5.74
CA SER A 383 -18.53 8.85 5.04
C SER A 383 -18.77 8.59 3.54
N LEU A 384 -17.86 7.88 2.88
CA LEU A 384 -18.01 7.47 1.48
C LEU A 384 -19.16 6.46 1.31
N GLY A 385 -19.41 5.60 2.30
CA GLY A 385 -20.55 4.68 2.31
C GLY A 385 -21.88 5.42 2.33
N VAL A 386 -22.03 6.40 3.24
CA VAL A 386 -23.24 7.23 3.34
C VAL A 386 -23.41 8.12 2.09
N GLY A 387 -22.33 8.77 1.64
CA GLY A 387 -22.33 9.58 0.42
C GLY A 387 -22.63 8.75 -0.84
N GLY A 388 -22.08 7.54 -0.92
CA GLY A 388 -22.31 6.59 -2.00
C GLY A 388 -23.75 6.10 -2.05
N LEU A 389 -24.39 5.87 -0.90
CA LEU A 389 -25.82 5.54 -0.83
C LEU A 389 -26.69 6.69 -1.37
N ALA A 390 -26.42 7.93 -0.95
CA ALA A 390 -27.14 9.10 -1.45
C ALA A 390 -26.95 9.27 -2.97
N PHE A 391 -25.73 9.08 -3.48
CA PHE A 391 -25.44 9.10 -4.91
C PHE A 391 -26.18 7.98 -5.67
N ALA A 392 -26.22 6.76 -5.12
CA ALA A 392 -26.92 5.64 -5.73
C ALA A 392 -28.43 5.88 -5.84
N LEU A 393 -29.04 6.47 -4.80
CA LEU A 393 -30.45 6.87 -4.80
C LEU A 393 -30.71 7.95 -5.87
N ALA A 394 -29.83 8.95 -6.00
CA ALA A 394 -29.96 9.98 -7.03
C ALA A 394 -29.78 9.41 -8.45
N ALA A 395 -28.91 8.41 -8.62
CA ALA A 395 -28.64 7.76 -9.90
C ALA A 395 -29.65 6.66 -10.26
N GLN A 396 -30.55 6.28 -9.35
CA GLN A 396 -31.45 5.13 -9.48
C GLN A 396 -32.22 5.12 -10.81
N GLN A 397 -32.84 6.25 -11.18
CA GLN A 397 -33.64 6.35 -12.40
C GLN A 397 -32.79 6.21 -13.67
N THR A 398 -31.58 6.76 -13.66
CA THR A 398 -30.63 6.65 -14.79
C THR A 398 -30.19 5.21 -14.97
N LEU A 399 -29.85 4.53 -13.86
CA LEU A 399 -29.44 3.13 -13.89
C LEU A 399 -30.59 2.20 -14.31
N ALA A 400 -31.81 2.45 -13.84
CA ALA A 400 -32.99 1.71 -14.25
C ALA A 400 -33.25 1.79 -15.75
N ASN A 401 -33.08 2.98 -16.36
CA ASN A 401 -33.22 3.16 -17.80
C ASN A 401 -32.11 2.44 -18.59
N LEU A 402 -30.87 2.49 -18.12
CA LEU A 402 -29.74 1.79 -18.74
C LEU A 402 -29.95 0.27 -18.73
N LEU A 403 -30.28 -0.29 -17.56
CA LEU A 403 -30.57 -1.71 -17.41
C LEU A 403 -31.78 -2.12 -18.25
N GLY A 404 -32.81 -1.27 -18.31
CA GLY A 404 -33.98 -1.51 -19.16
C GLY A 404 -33.62 -1.64 -20.64
N SER A 405 -32.79 -0.74 -21.18
CA SER A 405 -32.30 -0.85 -22.56
C SER A 405 -31.48 -2.13 -22.79
N LEU A 406 -30.61 -2.51 -21.85
CA LEU A 406 -29.82 -3.74 -21.95
C LEU A 406 -30.71 -4.99 -22.00
N ILE A 407 -31.70 -5.08 -21.11
CA ILE A 407 -32.66 -6.19 -21.08
C ILE A 407 -33.38 -6.30 -22.43
N ILE A 408 -33.87 -5.19 -22.99
CA ILE A 408 -34.54 -5.19 -24.30
C ILE A 408 -33.60 -5.64 -25.42
N MET A 409 -32.32 -5.24 -25.39
CA MET A 409 -31.35 -5.68 -26.40
C MET A 409 -31.04 -7.19 -26.30
N PHE A 410 -31.02 -7.74 -25.08
CA PHE A 410 -30.74 -9.17 -24.85
C PHE A 410 -31.95 -10.06 -25.12
N GLU A 411 -33.11 -9.72 -24.56
CA GLU A 411 -34.33 -10.53 -24.67
C GLU A 411 -35.07 -10.29 -25.98
N LYS A 412 -34.85 -9.14 -26.62
CA LYS A 412 -35.46 -8.72 -27.90
C LYS A 412 -36.98 -8.98 -27.95
N PRO A 413 -37.78 -8.43 -27.02
CA PRO A 413 -39.24 -8.54 -27.06
C PRO A 413 -39.86 -7.94 -28.33
N PHE A 414 -39.13 -7.03 -28.99
CA PHE A 414 -39.40 -6.47 -30.31
C PHE A 414 -38.09 -6.06 -30.98
N LEU A 415 -38.15 -5.89 -32.30
CA LEU A 415 -37.04 -5.45 -33.13
C LEU A 415 -37.31 -4.05 -33.69
N ILE A 416 -36.25 -3.39 -34.16
CA ILE A 416 -36.37 -2.15 -34.94
C ILE A 416 -37.17 -2.47 -36.21
N GLY A 417 -38.23 -1.71 -36.47
CA GLY A 417 -39.18 -1.95 -37.54
C GLY A 417 -40.50 -2.63 -37.12
N ASP A 418 -40.57 -3.22 -35.92
CA ASP A 418 -41.81 -3.81 -35.42
C ASP A 418 -42.84 -2.73 -35.07
N TYR A 419 -44.11 -3.01 -35.34
CA TYR A 419 -45.24 -2.22 -34.85
C TYR A 419 -45.63 -2.70 -33.45
N VAL A 420 -45.48 -1.81 -32.47
CA VAL A 420 -45.70 -2.11 -31.05
C VAL A 420 -46.72 -1.18 -30.43
N VAL A 421 -47.46 -1.69 -29.45
CA VAL A 421 -48.31 -0.90 -28.55
C VAL A 421 -47.69 -0.94 -27.15
N ILE A 422 -47.30 0.23 -26.66
CA ILE A 422 -46.63 0.41 -25.38
C ILE A 422 -47.38 1.50 -24.60
N SER A 423 -48.03 1.10 -23.51
CA SER A 423 -48.90 1.99 -22.72
C SER A 423 -49.97 2.65 -23.60
N SER A 424 -49.90 3.97 -23.82
CA SER A 424 -50.86 4.74 -24.62
C SER A 424 -50.37 5.06 -26.03
N TYR A 425 -49.17 4.58 -26.41
CA TYR A 425 -48.56 4.89 -27.70
C TYR A 425 -48.52 3.66 -28.59
N ALA A 426 -48.93 3.82 -29.84
CA ALA A 426 -48.89 2.78 -30.86
C ALA A 426 -48.14 3.30 -32.09
N GLY A 427 -47.15 2.55 -32.57
CA GLY A 427 -46.28 2.98 -33.66
C GLY A 427 -45.20 1.97 -34.00
N THR A 428 -44.37 2.33 -34.98
CA THR A 428 -43.24 1.51 -35.42
C THR A 428 -41.97 1.90 -34.66
N VAL A 429 -41.22 0.91 -34.18
CA VAL A 429 -39.95 1.15 -33.48
C VAL A 429 -38.89 1.64 -34.46
N GLU A 430 -38.35 2.82 -34.21
CA GLU A 430 -37.35 3.46 -35.07
C GLU A 430 -35.93 3.26 -34.52
N ASP A 431 -35.75 3.35 -33.20
CA ASP A 431 -34.44 3.23 -32.57
C ASP A 431 -34.54 2.72 -31.12
N VAL A 432 -33.56 1.91 -30.71
CA VAL A 432 -33.39 1.43 -29.34
C VAL A 432 -32.08 2.02 -28.81
N GLY A 433 -32.19 3.17 -28.15
CA GLY A 433 -31.04 3.86 -27.55
C GLY A 433 -30.68 3.34 -26.15
N PHE A 434 -29.62 3.89 -25.55
CA PHE A 434 -29.07 3.43 -24.26
C PHE A 434 -29.99 3.69 -23.04
N ARG A 435 -30.95 4.62 -23.15
CA ARG A 435 -31.85 5.02 -22.05
C ARG A 435 -33.33 5.11 -22.45
N SER A 436 -33.61 5.06 -23.75
CA SER A 436 -34.92 5.33 -24.29
C SER A 436 -35.10 4.70 -25.65
N ILE A 437 -36.33 4.37 -25.98
CA ILE A 437 -36.75 3.84 -27.27
C ILE A 437 -37.54 4.91 -28.00
N ARG A 438 -37.33 5.01 -29.31
CA ARG A 438 -38.04 5.93 -30.18
C ARG A 438 -39.03 5.15 -31.03
N ILE A 439 -40.29 5.57 -30.99
CA ILE A 439 -41.37 5.01 -31.81
C ILE A 439 -41.98 6.12 -32.67
N THR A 440 -42.26 5.81 -33.92
CA THR A 440 -42.95 6.72 -34.83
C THR A 440 -44.40 6.28 -34.97
N THR A 441 -45.30 7.15 -34.53
CA THR A 441 -46.76 6.91 -34.53
C THR A 441 -47.35 6.96 -35.93
N LYS A 442 -48.56 6.40 -36.12
CA LYS A 442 -49.28 6.47 -37.42
C LYS A 442 -49.51 7.89 -37.92
N THR A 443 -49.55 8.89 -37.03
CA THR A 443 -49.69 10.31 -37.37
C THR A 443 -48.35 10.99 -37.71
N GLY A 444 -47.24 10.24 -37.71
CA GLY A 444 -45.90 10.75 -38.04
C GLY A 444 -45.15 11.40 -36.88
N SER A 445 -45.68 11.37 -35.65
CA SER A 445 -45.00 11.92 -34.47
C SER A 445 -43.99 10.92 -33.89
N LEU A 446 -42.78 11.42 -33.56
CA LEU A 446 -41.72 10.67 -32.89
C LEU A 446 -41.88 10.74 -31.36
N VAL A 447 -42.14 9.61 -30.71
CA VAL A 447 -42.29 9.51 -29.25
C VAL A 447 -41.05 8.85 -28.67
N THR A 448 -40.45 9.48 -27.66
CA THR A 448 -39.29 8.93 -26.93
C THR A 448 -39.73 8.45 -25.56
N ILE A 449 -39.64 7.15 -25.31
CA ILE A 449 -40.09 6.52 -24.07
C ILE A 449 -38.87 6.04 -23.27
N PRO A 450 -38.73 6.37 -21.98
CA PRO A 450 -37.67 5.83 -21.13
C PRO A 450 -37.75 4.30 -21.05
N SER A 451 -36.63 3.61 -21.23
CA SER A 451 -36.62 2.15 -21.33
C SER A 451 -37.10 1.46 -20.04
N SER A 452 -36.89 2.07 -18.88
CA SER A 452 -37.41 1.53 -17.61
C SER A 452 -38.94 1.48 -17.56
N GLN A 453 -39.64 2.37 -18.28
CA GLN A 453 -41.10 2.32 -18.34
C GLN A 453 -41.59 1.16 -19.21
N ILE A 454 -40.82 0.79 -20.23
CA ILE A 454 -41.15 -0.28 -21.16
C ILE A 454 -40.95 -1.65 -20.51
N VAL A 455 -39.82 -1.85 -19.82
CA VAL A 455 -39.53 -3.13 -19.15
C VAL A 455 -40.45 -3.40 -17.97
N ASN A 456 -40.95 -2.35 -17.32
CA ASN A 456 -41.88 -2.48 -16.18
C ASN A 456 -43.36 -2.57 -16.61
N GLY A 457 -43.68 -2.51 -17.91
CA GLY A 457 -45.04 -2.53 -18.44
C GLY A 457 -45.25 -3.63 -19.48
N PRO A 458 -46.51 -3.97 -19.80
CA PRO A 458 -46.78 -4.89 -20.90
C PRO A 458 -46.44 -4.25 -22.25
N VAL A 459 -45.92 -5.08 -23.17
CA VAL A 459 -45.65 -4.70 -24.57
C VAL A 459 -46.43 -5.63 -25.48
N GLU A 460 -47.27 -5.07 -26.34
CA GLU A 460 -47.95 -5.80 -27.41
C GLU A 460 -47.15 -5.62 -28.70
N ASN A 461 -46.63 -6.72 -29.25
CA ASN A 461 -45.84 -6.71 -30.48
C ASN A 461 -46.65 -7.36 -31.63
N HIS A 462 -46.89 -6.60 -32.70
CA HIS A 462 -47.61 -7.08 -33.89
C HIS A 462 -46.66 -7.41 -35.06
N GLY A 463 -45.34 -7.34 -34.86
CA GLY A 463 -44.32 -7.52 -35.89
C GLY A 463 -44.44 -6.48 -37.01
N ASN A 464 -44.13 -6.86 -38.24
CA ASN A 464 -44.17 -5.96 -39.40
C ASN A 464 -45.59 -5.60 -39.91
N ASN A 465 -46.66 -6.16 -39.31
CA ASN A 465 -48.03 -5.94 -39.76
C ASN A 465 -48.83 -5.14 -38.73
N PRO A 466 -49.10 -3.84 -38.97
CA PRO A 466 -49.98 -3.09 -38.09
C PRO A 466 -51.39 -3.72 -38.08
N PRO A 467 -52.08 -3.79 -36.92
CA PRO A 467 -53.39 -4.39 -36.83
C PRO A 467 -54.40 -3.68 -37.76
N PRO A 468 -55.34 -4.44 -38.37
CA PRO A 468 -56.38 -3.87 -39.21
C PRO A 468 -57.22 -2.86 -38.42
N HIS A 469 -57.66 -1.80 -39.12
CA HIS A 469 -58.34 -0.64 -38.55
C HIS A 469 -59.51 -1.05 -37.62
N PRO A 470 -59.60 -0.53 -36.39
CA PRO A 470 -60.86 -0.56 -35.65
C PRO A 470 -61.77 0.51 -36.27
N ASP A 471 -62.75 0.06 -37.06
CA ASP A 471 -64.11 0.64 -37.21
C ASP A 471 -64.73 0.28 -38.56
N LEU A 472 -65.55 -0.78 -38.56
CA LEU A 472 -66.76 -0.89 -39.40
C LEU A 472 -67.83 -1.56 -38.55
N HIS A 473 -68.62 -0.76 -37.83
CA HIS A 473 -69.87 -1.22 -37.22
C HIS A 473 -70.83 -1.70 -38.33
N PRO A 474 -71.53 -2.85 -38.20
CA PRO A 474 -72.58 -3.22 -39.13
C PRO A 474 -73.79 -2.28 -38.94
N HIS A 475 -74.28 -1.78 -40.06
CA HIS A 475 -75.41 -0.87 -40.21
C HIS A 475 -76.61 -1.21 -39.32
N ALA A 476 -77.18 -0.16 -38.72
CA ALA A 476 -78.53 -0.15 -38.17
C ALA A 476 -79.56 -0.47 -39.27
N ASN A 477 -80.42 -1.46 -39.00
CA ASN A 477 -81.54 -1.86 -39.86
C ASN A 477 -82.73 -0.89 -39.67
N PRO A 478 -83.44 -0.42 -40.72
CA PRO A 478 -84.54 0.52 -40.55
C PRO A 478 -85.83 -0.18 -40.10
N HIS A 479 -86.60 0.53 -39.27
CA HIS A 479 -87.94 0.14 -38.80
C HIS A 479 -88.90 -0.27 -39.95
N PRO A 480 -89.74 -1.31 -39.76
CA PRO A 480 -90.92 -1.52 -40.60
C PRO A 480 -92.10 -0.65 -40.14
N LYS A 481 -92.89 -0.16 -41.11
CA LYS A 481 -94.14 0.61 -40.92
C LYS A 481 -95.25 -0.23 -40.23
N PRO A 482 -96.24 0.41 -39.57
CA PRO A 482 -97.38 -0.27 -38.98
C PRO A 482 -98.43 -0.64 -40.04
N ILE A 483 -99.17 -1.71 -39.78
CA ILE A 483 -100.34 -2.18 -40.54
C ILE A 483 -101.58 -1.54 -39.90
N GLU A 484 -102.37 -0.81 -40.70
CA GLU A 484 -103.78 -0.44 -40.41
C GLU A 484 -104.69 -1.65 -40.67
N GLU A 485 -105.82 -1.70 -39.95
CA GLU A 485 -106.87 -2.74 -39.96
C GLU A 485 -107.42 -3.13 -41.33
#